data_AF-A0A7M3M995-F1
#
_entry.id   AF-A0A7M3M995-F1
#
_cell.length_a   1.000
_cell.length_b   1.000
_cell.length_c   1.000
_cell.angle_alpha   90.00
_cell.angle_beta   90.00
_cell.angle_gamma   90.00
#
_symmetry.space_group_name_H-M   'P 1'
#
loop_
_entity.id
_entity.type
_entity.pdbx_description
1 polymer ?
#
loop_
_entity_poly.entity_id
_entity_poly.type
_entity_poly.pdbx_seq_one_letter_code
_entity_poly.pdbx_strand_id
1 'polypeptide(L)' 'FLRRCGKVVNAMLAVYPYLENYVDARNHAARAWLHWLGFTIEDPQPFGIHGLPFHRFHMERK' A
#
# COMPACT_ATOMS: atom_id res chain seq x y z
N PHE A 1 12.57 6.63 10.87
CA PHE A 1 11.85 5.85 9.83
C PHE A 1 10.57 6.55 9.39
N LEU A 2 9.46 6.51 10.15
CA LEU A 2 8.12 6.99 9.74
C LEU A 2 8.05 8.40 9.15
N ARG A 3 8.76 9.38 9.75
CA ARG A 3 8.78 10.79 9.29
C ARG A 3 9.36 10.99 7.87
N ARG A 4 10.10 10.02 7.35
CA ARG A 4 10.73 10.09 6.01
C ARG A 4 9.95 9.30 4.95
N CYS A 5 9.07 8.38 5.35
CA CYS A 5 8.33 7.52 4.42
C CYS A 5 7.47 8.33 3.44
N GLY A 6 6.70 9.31 3.91
CA GLY A 6 5.86 10.14 3.03
C GLY A 6 6.67 10.90 1.97
N LYS A 7 7.86 11.40 2.31
CA LYS A 7 8.76 12.05 1.33
C LYS A 7 9.24 11.09 0.26
N VAL A 8 9.52 9.84 0.63
CA VAL A 8 9.94 8.79 -0.31
C VAL A 8 8.79 8.39 -1.22
N VAL A 9 7.58 8.20 -0.68
CA VAL A 9 6.37 7.92 -1.49
C VAL A 9 6.10 9.05 -2.49
N ASN A 10 6.22 10.31 -2.06
CA ASN A 10 6.07 11.45 -2.97
C ASN A 10 7.16 11.48 -4.06
N ALA A 11 8.40 11.11 -3.74
CA ALA A 11 9.47 11.00 -4.72
C ALA A 11 9.20 9.87 -5.72
N MET A 12 8.66 8.74 -5.27
CA MET A 12 8.21 7.65 -6.15
C MET A 12 7.08 8.14 -7.07
N LEU A 13 6.08 8.83 -6.52
CA LEU A 13 4.96 9.40 -7.29
C LEU A 13 5.37 10.47 -8.31
N ALA A 14 6.49 11.14 -8.09
CA ALA A 14 7.03 12.09 -9.06
C ALA A 14 7.49 11.40 -10.35
N VAL A 15 7.88 10.13 -10.28
CA VAL A 15 8.36 9.31 -11.42
C VAL A 15 7.26 8.38 -11.93
N TYR A 16 6.53 7.75 -11.02
CA TYR A 16 5.45 6.81 -11.31
C TYR A 16 4.12 7.39 -10.81
N PRO A 17 3.26 7.92 -11.68
CA PRO A 17 2.05 8.62 -11.26
C PRO A 17 1.04 7.71 -10.54
N TYR A 18 1.21 6.39 -10.63
CA TYR A 18 0.42 5.38 -9.97
C TYR A 18 1.33 4.40 -9.24
N LEU A 19 1.05 4.16 -7.96
CA LEU A 19 1.71 3.13 -7.16
C LEU A 19 0.66 2.13 -6.70
N GLU A 20 0.95 0.85 -6.86
CA GLU A 20 0.13 -0.24 -6.32
C GLU A 20 0.98 -1.37 -5.78
N ASN A 21 0.43 -2.09 -4.80
CA ASN A 21 0.97 -3.37 -4.35
C ASN A 21 -0.09 -4.12 -3.52
N TYR A 22 0.30 -5.26 -2.96
CA TYR A 22 -0.53 -6.12 -2.13
C TYR A 22 0.07 -6.25 -0.73
N VAL A 23 -0.77 -6.22 0.30
CA VAL A 23 -0.39 -6.47 1.70
C VAL A 23 -1.24 -7.57 2.31
N ASP A 24 -0.61 -8.49 3.03
CA ASP A 24 -1.31 -9.59 3.71
C ASP A 24 -2.36 -9.03 4.69
N ALA A 25 -3.59 -9.55 4.62
CA ALA A 25 -4.70 -9.07 5.46
C ALA A 25 -4.45 -9.23 6.96
N ARG A 26 -3.61 -10.19 7.33
CA ARG A 26 -3.21 -10.50 8.72
C ARG A 26 -2.13 -9.55 9.23
N ASN A 27 -1.46 -8.80 8.35
CA ASN A 27 -0.44 -7.83 8.75
C ASN A 27 -1.08 -6.48 9.14
N HIS A 28 -1.66 -6.44 10.34
CA HIS A 28 -2.33 -5.26 10.88
C HIS A 28 -1.41 -4.03 10.96
N ALA A 29 -0.13 -4.22 11.30
CA ALA A 29 0.82 -3.13 11.43
C ALA A 29 1.11 -2.46 10.07
N ALA A 30 1.37 -3.25 9.03
CA ALA A 30 1.60 -2.72 7.69
C ALA A 30 0.36 -2.03 7.13
N ARG A 31 -0.84 -2.60 7.34
CA ARG A 31 -2.11 -1.99 6.93
C ARG A 31 -2.34 -0.63 7.59
N ALA A 32 -2.14 -0.53 8.91
CA ALA A 32 -2.27 0.73 9.63
C ALA A 32 -1.26 1.78 9.13
N TRP A 33 -0.04 1.36 8.82
CA TRP A 33 0.98 2.24 8.25
C TRP A 33 0.65 2.72 6.84
N LEU A 34 0.17 1.85 5.96
CA LEU A 34 -0.26 2.19 4.60
C LEU A 34 -1.44 3.16 4.61
N HIS A 35 -2.42 2.92 5.49
CA HIS A 35 -3.54 3.84 5.70
C HIS A 35 -3.05 5.21 6.20
N TRP A 36 -2.12 5.24 7.17
CA TRP A 36 -1.52 6.49 7.65
C TRP A 36 -0.74 7.24 6.55
N LEU A 37 -0.11 6.51 5.62
CA LEU A 37 0.55 7.10 4.44
C LEU A 37 -0.43 7.66 3.40
N GLY A 38 -1.73 7.34 3.49
CA GLY A 38 -2.77 7.85 2.59
C GLY A 38 -3.06 6.97 1.37
N PHE A 39 -2.61 5.70 1.37
CA PHE A 39 -3.00 4.75 0.31
C PHE A 39 -4.47 4.38 0.44
N THR A 40 -5.15 4.21 -0.69
CA THR A 40 -6.43 3.52 -0.75
C THR A 40 -6.17 2.03 -0.57
N ILE A 41 -6.87 1.39 0.36
CA ILE A 41 -6.76 -0.04 0.65
C ILE A 41 -8.11 -0.69 0.36
N GLU A 42 -8.13 -1.64 -0.57
CA GLU A 42 -9.35 -2.36 -0.97
C GLU A 42 -9.65 -3.53 -0.04
N ASP A 43 -10.82 -4.13 -0.22
CA ASP A 43 -11.19 -5.36 0.50
C ASP A 43 -10.23 -6.51 0.17
N PRO A 44 -9.97 -7.42 1.13
CA PRO A 44 -9.01 -8.47 0.94
C PRO A 44 -9.53 -9.51 -0.05
N GLN A 45 -8.68 -9.92 -0.99
CA GLN A 45 -8.96 -10.95 -1.99
C GLN A 45 -7.88 -12.05 -1.95
N PRO A 46 -8.21 -13.30 -2.32
CA PRO A 46 -7.21 -14.35 -2.47
C PRO A 46 -6.12 -13.94 -3.47
N PHE A 47 -4.86 -14.05 -3.07
CA PHE A 47 -3.71 -13.69 -3.91
C PHE A 47 -2.52 -14.64 -3.72
N GLY A 48 -1.71 -14.77 -4.78
CA GLY A 48 -0.51 -15.63 -4.81
C GLY A 48 -0.82 -17.13 -4.84
N ILE A 49 0.24 -17.95 -4.84
CA ILE A 49 0.17 -19.41 -5.01
C ILE A 49 -0.62 -20.12 -3.90
N HIS A 50 -0.69 -19.51 -2.71
CA HIS A 50 -1.40 -20.06 -1.56
C HIS A 50 -2.83 -19.50 -1.39
N GLY A 51 -3.27 -18.59 -2.28
CA GLY A 51 -4.62 -18.01 -2.22
C GLY A 51 -4.94 -17.32 -0.89
N LEU A 52 -3.93 -16.81 -0.20
CA LEU A 52 -4.10 -16.14 1.09
C LEU A 52 -4.76 -14.77 0.88
N PRO A 53 -5.47 -14.23 1.88
CA PRO A 53 -6.12 -12.93 1.75
C PRO A 53 -5.08 -11.80 1.75
N PHE A 54 -5.06 -11.01 0.67
CA PHE A 54 -4.27 -9.79 0.55
C PHE A 54 -5.18 -8.61 0.20
N HIS A 55 -4.91 -7.46 0.79
CA HIS A 55 -5.49 -6.21 0.33
C HIS A 55 -4.62 -5.67 -0.79
N ARG A 56 -5.25 -5.38 -1.94
CA ARG A 56 -4.63 -4.48 -2.91
C ARG A 56 -4.67 -3.07 -2.34
N PHE A 57 -3.58 -2.33 -2.48
CA PHE A 57 -3.55 -0.92 -2.11
C PHE A 57 -2.93 -0.11 -3.23
N HIS A 58 -3.41 1.12 -3.41
CA HIS A 58 -2.92 1.99 -4.45
C HIS A 58 -2.97 3.48 -4.06
N MET A 59 -2.17 4.27 -4.75
CA MET A 59 -2.12 5.73 -4.61
C MET A 59 -1.79 6.34 -5.97
N GLU A 60 -2.50 7.40 -6.32
CA GLU A 60 -2.34 8.10 -7.59
C GLU A 60 -2.01 9.57 -7.33
N ARG A 61 -1.12 10.13 -8.16
CA ARG A 61 -0.85 11.56 -8.15
C ARG A 61 -2.03 12.29 -8.78
N LYS A 62 -2.73 13.09 -7.98
CA LYS A 62 -3.76 14.01 -8.47
C LYS A 62 -3.18 15.07 -9.43
#